data_AF-A0A0D2Y2N5-F1
#
_entry.id   AF-A0A0D2Y2N5-F1
#
_cell.length_a   1.000
_cell.length_b   1.000
_cell.length_c   1.000
_cell.angle_alpha   90.00
_cell.angle_beta   90.00
_cell.angle_gamma   90.00
#
_symmetry.space_group_name_H-M   'P 1'
#
loop_
_entity.id
_entity.type
_entity.pdbx_description
1 polymer ?
#
loop_
_entity_poly.entity_id
_entity_poly.type
_entity_poly.pdbx_seq_one_letter_code
_entity_poly.pdbx_strand_id
1 'polypeptide(L)'
;MSFEPVMPPFNSSDPSANFLSSSCLDFLLIELVPMAYRVTHERDSIASESNGAPADTASTSHAVSSSAAGIMAGTATRKDEEEDMDAVHYRLEMLGYRVGQGLVERFSRDRPRFNDTLDVIKFLCKDLWTLVFGKNIDNLKTNHRMITLILSQGVYVLTDNLFRPFSRMSTEAGGQAIVRAQPVWSQKAPISSYFLWFPCGVVRGALAALGINTSVQAEINELPGAVFQIKTIPNKP
;
A
#
# COMPACT_ATOMS: atom_id res chain seq x y z
N MET A 1 -14.78 -24.34 26.29
CA MET A 1 -14.89 -23.23 25.32
C MET A 1 -14.36 -23.75 24.00
N SER A 2 -15.24 -24.23 23.13
CA SER A 2 -14.85 -24.74 21.81
C SER A 2 -14.19 -23.62 21.03
N PHE A 3 -12.94 -23.83 20.61
CA PHE A 3 -12.31 -23.06 19.53
C PHE A 3 -12.90 -23.52 18.20
N GLU A 4 -14.22 -23.40 18.06
CA GLU A 4 -14.85 -23.53 16.76
C GLU A 4 -14.25 -22.41 15.90
N PRO A 5 -13.55 -22.71 14.80
CA PRO A 5 -13.16 -21.66 13.88
C PRO A 5 -14.46 -20.96 13.46
N VAL A 6 -14.55 -19.66 13.72
CA VAL A 6 -15.67 -18.83 13.24
C VAL A 6 -15.82 -19.16 11.76
N MET A 7 -16.92 -19.81 11.39
CA MET A 7 -17.17 -20.19 10.00
C MET A 7 -16.93 -18.96 9.14
N PRO A 8 -16.22 -19.10 7.99
CA PRO A 8 -16.06 -17.97 7.08
C PRO A 8 -17.46 -17.40 6.82
N PRO A 9 -17.65 -16.07 6.84
CA PRO A 9 -18.98 -15.43 6.85
C PRO A 9 -19.79 -15.64 5.56
N PHE A 10 -19.30 -16.49 4.66
CA PHE A 10 -19.95 -16.92 3.45
C PHE A 10 -19.84 -18.45 3.39
N ASN A 11 -20.94 -19.12 3.65
CA ASN A 11 -21.07 -20.51 3.23
C ASN A 11 -21.63 -20.50 1.79
N SER A 12 -21.35 -21.54 1.01
CA SER A 12 -21.91 -21.73 -0.34
C SER A 12 -23.45 -21.84 -0.37
N SER A 13 -24.10 -21.75 0.79
CA SER A 13 -25.54 -21.77 0.97
C SER A 13 -26.15 -20.39 1.28
N ASP A 14 -25.38 -19.30 1.31
CA ASP A 14 -25.91 -17.94 1.37
C ASP A 14 -26.30 -17.49 -0.06
N PRO A 15 -27.60 -17.36 -0.38
CA PRO A 15 -28.07 -16.99 -1.72
C PRO A 15 -27.74 -15.53 -2.09
N SER A 16 -27.28 -14.71 -1.13
CA SER A 16 -26.80 -13.34 -1.36
C SER A 16 -25.28 -13.25 -1.53
N ALA A 17 -24.55 -14.35 -1.31
CA ALA A 17 -23.10 -14.37 -1.44
C ALA A 17 -22.68 -14.47 -2.91
N ASN A 18 -21.95 -13.45 -3.37
CA ASN A 18 -21.31 -13.47 -4.67
C ASN A 18 -19.91 -14.07 -4.54
N PHE A 19 -19.64 -15.12 -5.30
CA PHE A 19 -18.31 -15.75 -5.36
C PHE A 19 -17.55 -15.26 -6.59
N LEU A 20 -16.29 -14.87 -6.38
CA LEU A 20 -15.36 -14.49 -7.44
C LEU A 20 -14.15 -15.41 -7.37
N SER A 21 -13.55 -15.71 -8.53
CA SER A 21 -12.29 -16.47 -8.57
C SER A 21 -11.18 -15.69 -7.86
N SER A 22 -10.41 -16.35 -7.00
CA SER A 22 -9.27 -15.74 -6.32
C SER A 22 -8.25 -15.14 -7.30
N SER A 23 -8.15 -15.70 -8.51
CA SER A 23 -7.28 -15.18 -9.57
C SER A 23 -7.65 -13.77 -10.02
N CYS A 24 -8.91 -13.34 -9.86
CA CYS A 24 -9.32 -11.97 -10.20
C CYS A 24 -8.61 -10.95 -9.30
N LEU A 25 -8.46 -11.27 -8.00
CA LEU A 25 -7.74 -10.43 -7.07
C LEU A 25 -6.25 -10.38 -7.42
N ASP A 26 -5.66 -11.52 -7.81
CA ASP A 26 -4.26 -11.56 -8.22
C ASP A 26 -3.99 -10.68 -9.45
N PHE A 27 -4.81 -10.79 -10.50
CA PHE A 27 -4.68 -9.95 -11.70
C PHE A 27 -4.92 -8.47 -11.39
N LEU A 28 -5.89 -8.17 -10.52
CA LEU A 28 -6.13 -6.81 -10.06
C LEU A 28 -4.91 -6.24 -9.36
N LEU A 29 -4.28 -6.99 -8.44
CA LEU A 29 -3.09 -6.54 -7.72
C LEU A 29 -1.88 -6.32 -8.64
N ILE A 30 -1.74 -7.15 -9.68
CA ILE A 30 -0.68 -6.99 -10.70
C ILE A 30 -0.86 -5.68 -11.49
N GLU A 31 -2.10 -5.39 -11.92
CA GLU A 31 -2.40 -4.20 -12.72
C GLU A 31 -2.61 -2.92 -11.89
N LEU A 32 -2.77 -3.05 -10.57
CA LEU A 32 -3.08 -1.93 -9.68
C LEU A 32 -2.02 -0.83 -9.75
N VAL A 33 -0.73 -1.20 -9.73
CA VAL A 33 0.39 -0.26 -9.74
C VAL A 33 0.51 0.45 -11.10
N PRO A 34 0.59 -0.25 -12.25
CA PRO A 34 0.58 0.39 -13.57
C PRO A 34 -0.63 1.29 -13.80
N MET A 35 -1.83 0.88 -13.38
CA MET A 35 -3.02 1.71 -13.52
C MET A 35 -2.99 2.96 -12.64
N ALA A 36 -2.53 2.85 -11.39
CA ALA A 36 -2.41 4.01 -10.52
C ALA A 36 -1.43 5.05 -11.07
N TYR A 37 -0.33 4.58 -11.67
CA TYR A 37 0.63 5.44 -12.36
C TYR A 37 0.03 6.13 -13.59
N ARG A 38 -0.66 5.39 -14.48
CA ARG A 38 -1.30 5.99 -15.67
C ARG A 38 -2.32 7.08 -15.30
N VAL A 39 -3.17 6.81 -14.30
CA VAL A 39 -4.24 7.74 -13.93
C VAL A 39 -3.73 8.97 -13.17
N THR A 40 -2.60 8.88 -12.49
CA THR A 40 -1.97 10.07 -11.89
C THR A 40 -1.39 10.97 -12.99
N HIS A 41 -0.67 10.38 -13.94
CA HIS A 41 -0.10 11.12 -15.07
C HIS A 41 -1.15 11.77 -15.98
N GLU A 42 -2.28 11.09 -16.26
CA GLU A 42 -3.40 11.69 -17.00
C GLU A 42 -4.05 12.86 -16.26
N ARG A 43 -4.08 12.84 -14.92
CA ARG A 43 -4.62 13.97 -14.14
C ARG A 43 -3.75 15.21 -14.25
N ASP A 44 -2.44 15.04 -14.23
CA ASP A 44 -1.50 16.16 -14.30
C ASP A 44 -1.40 16.73 -15.72
N SER A 45 -1.56 15.90 -16.76
CA SER A 45 -1.69 16.39 -18.14
C SER A 45 -2.97 17.23 -18.32
N ILE A 46 -4.09 16.82 -17.74
CA ILE A 46 -5.35 17.57 -17.81
C ILE A 46 -5.27 18.85 -16.95
N ALA A 47 -4.62 18.80 -15.78
CA ALA A 47 -4.43 19.97 -14.91
C ALA A 47 -3.54 21.04 -15.55
N SER A 48 -2.47 20.62 -16.25
CA SER A 48 -1.58 21.52 -16.98
C SER A 48 -2.24 22.14 -18.21
N GLU A 49 -3.08 21.41 -18.94
CA GLU A 49 -3.90 21.97 -20.04
C GLU A 49 -4.93 22.99 -19.55
N SER A 50 -5.53 22.78 -18.37
CA SER A 50 -6.53 23.70 -17.81
C SER A 50 -5.97 25.04 -17.31
N ASN A 51 -4.65 25.13 -17.08
CA ASN A 51 -3.96 26.36 -16.67
C ASN A 51 -3.36 27.15 -17.87
N GLY A 52 -3.48 26.64 -19.09
CA GLY A 52 -3.06 27.32 -20.31
C GLY A 52 -4.20 28.09 -20.99
N ALA A 53 -4.58 29.26 -20.46
CA ALA A 53 -5.44 30.19 -21.20
C ALA A 53 -4.70 30.76 -22.43
N PRO A 54 -5.38 31.02 -23.56
CA PRO A 54 -4.72 31.47 -24.79
C PRO A 54 -4.35 32.95 -24.67
N ALA A 55 -3.05 33.25 -24.63
CA ALA A 55 -2.56 34.60 -24.83
C ALA A 55 -2.41 34.84 -26.35
N ASP A 56 -3.47 35.37 -26.96
CA ASP A 56 -3.33 36.16 -28.19
C ASP A 56 -2.39 37.33 -27.90
N THR A 57 -1.27 37.44 -28.64
CA THR A 57 -0.72 38.69 -29.20
C THR A 57 0.55 38.37 -29.99
N ALA A 58 0.51 38.67 -31.29
CA ALA A 58 1.66 38.64 -32.19
C ALA A 58 2.76 39.62 -31.73
N SER A 59 4.03 39.21 -31.81
CA SER A 59 5.15 40.09 -32.18
C SER A 59 6.40 39.28 -32.55
N THR A 60 6.87 39.57 -33.75
CA THR A 60 8.15 39.20 -34.37
C THR A 60 9.35 39.79 -33.61
N SER A 61 10.40 38.99 -33.36
CA SER A 61 11.78 39.29 -33.80
C SER A 61 12.85 38.35 -33.20
N HIS A 62 13.65 37.79 -34.11
CA HIS A 62 15.04 37.30 -34.03
C HIS A 62 15.85 37.32 -32.70
N ALA A 63 16.38 36.12 -32.42
CA ALA A 63 17.80 35.74 -32.36
C ALA A 63 18.54 35.57 -31.01
N VAL A 64 19.47 34.62 -31.12
CA VAL A 64 20.67 34.25 -30.35
C VAL A 64 20.57 33.30 -29.15
N SER A 65 21.29 32.18 -29.33
CA SER A 65 21.53 31.06 -28.44
C SER A 65 22.19 31.45 -27.12
N SER A 66 21.75 30.83 -26.02
CA SER A 66 22.64 30.51 -24.90
C SER A 66 22.22 29.18 -24.27
N SER A 67 23.02 28.17 -24.56
CA SER A 67 23.00 26.81 -24.02
C SER A 67 23.29 26.79 -22.51
N ALA A 68 22.29 27.15 -21.71
CA ALA A 68 22.26 26.94 -20.25
C ALA A 68 20.99 26.18 -19.78
N ALA A 69 20.08 25.84 -20.71
CA ALA A 69 18.81 25.18 -20.40
C ALA A 69 18.93 23.68 -20.06
N GLY A 70 20.07 23.05 -20.35
CA GLY A 70 20.24 21.60 -20.19
C GLY A 70 20.36 21.10 -18.75
N ILE A 71 20.77 21.96 -17.81
CA ILE A 71 21.00 21.55 -16.40
C ILE A 71 19.76 21.82 -15.52
N MET A 72 18.97 22.85 -15.84
CA MET A 72 17.72 23.11 -15.11
C MET A 72 16.58 22.18 -15.53
N ALA A 73 16.50 21.80 -16.80
CA ALA A 73 15.49 20.85 -17.29
C ALA A 73 15.58 19.50 -16.54
N GLY A 74 16.79 18.95 -16.38
CA GLY A 74 16.98 17.69 -15.67
C GLY A 74 16.77 17.74 -14.16
N THR A 75 16.62 18.92 -13.54
CA THR A 75 16.40 19.07 -12.09
C THR A 75 14.94 19.38 -11.79
N ALA A 76 14.25 20.09 -12.68
CA ALA A 76 12.80 20.24 -12.67
C ALA A 76 12.10 18.90 -12.90
N THR A 77 12.48 18.15 -13.95
CA THR A 77 11.89 16.84 -14.25
C THR A 77 12.04 15.84 -13.09
N ARG A 78 13.17 15.84 -12.40
CA ARG A 78 13.41 14.94 -11.24
C ARG A 78 12.56 15.28 -10.02
N LYS A 79 12.22 16.54 -9.81
CA LYS A 79 11.38 16.97 -8.68
C LYS A 79 9.92 16.65 -8.95
N ASP A 80 9.49 16.85 -10.20
CA ASP A 80 8.14 16.53 -10.66
C ASP A 80 7.91 15.00 -10.60
N GLU A 81 8.87 14.18 -11.04
CA GLU A 81 8.80 12.70 -10.93
C GLU A 81 8.69 12.19 -9.48
N GLU A 82 9.33 12.87 -8.52
CA GLU A 82 9.26 12.50 -7.09
C GLU A 82 7.90 12.86 -6.49
N GLU A 83 7.34 14.01 -6.86
CA GLU A 83 6.00 14.46 -6.45
C GLU A 83 4.90 13.56 -7.06
N ASP A 84 5.01 13.20 -8.34
CA ASP A 84 4.10 12.27 -9.02
C ASP A 84 4.10 10.90 -8.33
N MET A 85 5.28 10.46 -7.87
CA MET A 85 5.41 9.18 -7.21
C MET A 85 4.84 9.16 -5.81
N ASP A 86 5.02 10.24 -5.06
CA ASP A 86 4.32 10.43 -3.79
C ASP A 86 2.79 10.46 -3.97
N ALA A 87 2.29 11.02 -5.09
CA ALA A 87 0.87 10.99 -5.43
C ALA A 87 0.36 9.58 -5.74
N VAL A 88 1.11 8.77 -6.49
CA VAL A 88 0.79 7.35 -6.73
C VAL A 88 0.80 6.56 -5.44
N HIS A 89 1.81 6.76 -4.60
CA HIS A 89 1.93 6.15 -3.28
C HIS A 89 0.70 6.44 -2.43
N TYR A 90 0.37 7.73 -2.26
CA TYR A 90 -0.78 8.17 -1.50
C TYR A 90 -2.08 7.54 -2.03
N ARG A 91 -2.25 7.48 -3.35
CA ARG A 91 -3.46 6.93 -3.96
C ARG A 91 -3.61 5.43 -3.73
N LEU A 92 -2.55 4.66 -3.90
CA LEU A 92 -2.55 3.21 -3.66
C LEU A 92 -2.76 2.89 -2.18
N GLU A 93 -2.10 3.65 -1.30
CA GLU A 93 -2.27 3.53 0.15
C GLU A 93 -3.72 3.84 0.55
N MET A 94 -4.32 4.93 0.05
CA MET A 94 -5.69 5.31 0.39
C MET A 94 -6.75 4.32 -0.15
N LEU A 95 -6.50 3.69 -1.31
CA LEU A 95 -7.33 2.58 -1.78
C LEU A 95 -7.29 1.41 -0.80
N GLY A 96 -6.08 1.03 -0.35
CA GLY A 96 -5.89 0.02 0.68
C GLY A 96 -6.57 0.40 1.99
N TYR A 97 -6.42 1.64 2.44
CA TYR A 97 -6.99 2.17 3.68
C TYR A 97 -8.50 1.96 3.73
N ARG A 98 -9.22 2.36 2.67
CA ARG A 98 -10.67 2.18 2.59
C ARG A 98 -11.08 0.71 2.61
N VAL A 99 -10.33 -0.16 1.91
CA VAL A 99 -10.57 -1.61 1.93
C VAL A 99 -10.37 -2.16 3.35
N GLY A 100 -9.30 -1.76 4.03
CA GLY A 100 -9.02 -2.17 5.41
C GLY A 100 -10.14 -1.79 6.38
N GLN A 101 -10.67 -0.58 6.27
CA GLN A 101 -11.82 -0.15 7.09
C GLN A 101 -13.06 -1.01 6.84
N GLY A 102 -13.45 -1.20 5.57
CA GLY A 102 -14.63 -1.99 5.22
C GLY A 102 -14.50 -3.47 5.61
N LEU A 103 -13.29 -4.03 5.52
CA LEU A 103 -13.02 -5.39 6.02
C LEU A 103 -13.21 -5.46 7.54
N VAL A 104 -12.67 -4.52 8.30
CA VAL A 104 -12.86 -4.54 9.75
C VAL A 104 -14.34 -4.40 10.12
N GLU A 105 -15.05 -3.42 9.58
CA GLU A 105 -16.48 -3.21 9.86
C GLU A 105 -17.32 -4.48 9.66
N ARG A 106 -16.99 -5.25 8.61
CA ARG A 106 -17.69 -6.50 8.30
C ARG A 106 -17.26 -7.68 9.17
N PHE A 107 -15.96 -7.88 9.35
CA PHE A 107 -15.41 -9.11 9.92
C PHE A 107 -15.10 -9.02 11.43
N SER A 108 -15.17 -7.83 12.04
CA SER A 108 -15.06 -7.66 13.48
C SER A 108 -16.41 -7.62 14.21
N ARG A 109 -17.54 -7.62 13.49
CA ARG A 109 -18.89 -7.43 14.05
C ARG A 109 -19.26 -8.45 15.12
N ASP A 110 -19.02 -9.73 14.85
CA ASP A 110 -19.44 -10.84 15.73
C ASP A 110 -18.37 -11.21 16.77
N ARG A 111 -17.32 -10.39 16.90
CA ARG A 111 -16.22 -10.66 17.82
C ARG A 111 -16.39 -9.91 19.13
N PRO A 112 -15.93 -10.51 20.25
CA PRO A 112 -15.75 -9.76 21.49
C PRO A 112 -14.92 -8.51 21.25
N ARG A 113 -15.28 -7.42 21.93
CA ARG A 113 -14.57 -6.14 21.79
C ARG A 113 -13.09 -6.33 22.16
N PHE A 114 -12.21 -5.79 21.33
CA PHE A 114 -10.77 -5.81 21.61
C PHE A 114 -10.47 -4.94 22.83
N ASN A 115 -9.76 -5.50 23.80
CA ASN A 115 -9.39 -4.80 25.04
C ASN A 115 -7.95 -4.28 25.03
N ASP A 116 -7.09 -4.86 24.18
CA ASP A 116 -5.68 -4.48 24.06
C ASP A 116 -5.24 -4.41 22.59
N THR A 117 -4.25 -3.55 22.34
CA THR A 117 -3.59 -3.39 21.03
C THR A 117 -3.01 -4.71 20.54
N LEU A 118 -2.46 -5.52 21.46
CA LEU A 118 -1.86 -6.80 21.10
C LEU A 118 -2.90 -7.79 20.54
N ASP A 119 -4.15 -7.76 21.03
CA ASP A 119 -5.22 -8.60 20.50
C ASP A 119 -5.71 -8.13 19.14
N VAL A 120 -5.71 -6.81 18.90
CA VAL A 120 -5.94 -6.24 17.57
C VAL A 120 -4.87 -6.69 16.57
N ILE A 121 -3.59 -6.68 16.97
CA ILE A 121 -2.50 -7.13 16.10
C ILE A 121 -2.59 -8.63 15.82
N LYS A 122 -2.99 -9.46 16.80
CA LYS A 122 -3.25 -10.90 16.57
C LYS A 122 -4.38 -11.13 15.55
N PHE A 123 -5.48 -10.38 15.67
CA PHE A 123 -6.57 -10.41 14.70
C PHE A 123 -6.06 -10.05 13.30
N LEU A 124 -5.20 -9.03 13.19
CA LEU A 124 -4.60 -8.67 11.91
C LEU A 124 -3.77 -9.82 11.33
N CYS A 125 -2.87 -10.41 12.12
CA CYS A 125 -1.97 -11.47 11.66
C CYS A 125 -2.68 -12.78 11.28
N LYS A 126 -3.83 -13.08 11.90
CA LYS A 126 -4.53 -14.35 11.71
C LYS A 126 -5.77 -14.24 10.84
N ASP A 127 -6.61 -13.25 11.09
CA ASP A 127 -7.92 -13.16 10.46
C ASP A 127 -7.88 -12.23 9.26
N LEU A 128 -7.41 -11.00 9.43
CA LEU A 128 -7.33 -10.06 8.30
C LEU A 128 -6.38 -10.59 7.22
N TRP A 129 -5.20 -11.08 7.61
CA TRP A 129 -4.23 -11.60 6.65
C TRP A 129 -4.73 -12.83 5.90
N THR A 130 -5.46 -13.73 6.57
CA THR A 130 -6.03 -14.90 5.89
C THR A 130 -7.18 -14.52 4.98
N LEU A 131 -7.97 -13.51 5.31
CA LEU A 131 -9.03 -13.00 4.44
C LEU A 131 -8.49 -12.40 3.15
N VAL A 132 -7.39 -11.64 3.22
CA VAL A 132 -6.84 -10.93 2.06
C VAL A 132 -5.89 -11.81 1.24
N PHE A 133 -5.02 -12.59 1.91
CA PHE A 133 -3.94 -13.34 1.26
C PHE A 133 -4.05 -14.86 1.44
N GLY A 134 -5.12 -15.37 2.04
CA GLY A 134 -5.34 -16.82 2.17
C GLY A 134 -4.25 -17.52 2.98
N LYS A 135 -3.55 -16.81 3.87
CA LYS A 135 -2.56 -17.35 4.81
C LYS A 135 -2.37 -16.43 6.02
N ASN A 136 -1.75 -16.96 7.08
CA ASN A 136 -1.37 -16.19 8.26
C ASN A 136 -0.03 -15.47 8.04
N ILE A 137 0.22 -14.44 8.85
CA ILE A 137 1.56 -13.86 9.00
C ILE A 137 2.49 -14.89 9.66
N ASP A 138 3.71 -15.02 9.13
CA ASP A 138 4.65 -16.04 9.58
C ASP A 138 5.32 -15.66 10.91
N ASN A 139 5.73 -14.40 11.07
CA ASN A 139 6.35 -13.92 12.30
C ASN A 139 5.81 -12.56 12.76
N LEU A 140 5.61 -12.41 14.06
CA LEU A 140 5.29 -11.15 14.72
C LEU A 140 6.35 -10.86 15.78
N LYS A 141 7.08 -9.76 15.63
CA LYS A 141 7.99 -9.21 16.64
C LYS A 141 7.39 -7.94 17.23
N THR A 142 7.50 -7.83 18.54
CA THR A 142 6.93 -6.75 19.35
C THR A 142 8.01 -6.12 20.19
N ASN A 143 8.23 -4.81 20.08
CA ASN A 143 9.10 -4.10 21.00
C ASN A 143 8.28 -3.65 22.22
N HIS A 144 8.25 -4.49 23.26
CA HIS A 144 7.46 -4.25 24.48
C HIS A 144 8.09 -3.22 25.46
N ARG A 145 9.25 -2.64 25.16
CA ARG A 145 10.03 -1.80 26.10
C ARG A 145 9.52 -0.37 26.31
N MET A 146 8.26 -0.10 25.99
CA MET A 146 7.61 1.20 26.19
C MET A 146 6.25 1.03 26.89
N ILE A 147 6.19 0.20 27.93
CA ILE A 147 4.98 -0.10 28.72
C ILE A 147 5.12 0.30 30.19
N THR A 148 6.09 1.15 30.51
CA THR A 148 6.07 1.86 31.79
C THR A 148 6.44 3.32 31.51
N LEU A 149 5.47 4.21 31.72
CA LEU A 149 5.54 5.68 31.69
C LEU A 149 5.16 6.37 30.36
N ILE A 150 3.86 6.70 30.28
CA ILE A 150 3.27 7.95 29.75
C ILE A 150 3.37 8.21 28.23
N LEU A 151 4.10 7.43 27.45
CA LEU A 151 4.08 7.50 25.99
C LEU A 151 3.96 6.09 25.42
N SER A 152 2.74 5.60 25.22
CA SER A 152 2.48 4.26 24.68
C SER A 152 2.77 4.18 23.17
N GLN A 153 4.05 4.12 22.76
CA GLN A 153 4.41 3.78 21.37
C GLN A 153 4.90 2.33 21.31
N GLY A 154 4.03 1.43 20.84
CA GLY A 154 4.41 0.09 20.41
C GLY A 154 4.90 0.08 18.96
N VAL A 155 6.03 -0.57 18.72
CA VAL A 155 6.51 -0.94 17.37
C VAL A 155 6.33 -2.43 17.17
N TYR A 156 5.56 -2.78 16.13
CA TYR A 156 5.29 -4.15 15.72
C TYR A 156 5.92 -4.40 14.36
N VAL A 157 6.58 -5.54 14.19
CA VAL A 157 7.19 -5.95 12.93
C VAL A 157 6.58 -7.28 12.53
N LEU A 158 5.85 -7.28 11.43
CA LEU A 158 5.19 -8.44 10.87
C LEU A 158 6.02 -8.91 9.68
N THR A 159 6.35 -10.19 9.64
CA THR A 159 7.11 -10.77 8.53
C THR A 159 6.27 -11.82 7.85
N ASP A 160 6.11 -11.65 6.55
CA ASP A 160 5.55 -12.64 5.63
C ASP A 160 6.72 -13.19 4.79
N ASN A 161 7.07 -14.46 4.97
CA ASN A 161 8.19 -15.09 4.27
C ASN A 161 7.87 -15.43 2.80
N LEU A 162 6.58 -15.53 2.47
CA LEU A 162 6.08 -15.95 1.16
C LEU A 162 4.88 -15.07 0.81
N PHE A 163 5.16 -13.80 0.51
CA PHE A 163 4.13 -12.81 0.25
C PHE A 163 3.48 -13.13 -1.10
N ARG A 164 2.26 -13.69 -1.04
CA ARG A 164 1.57 -14.28 -2.19
C ARG A 164 1.47 -13.38 -3.42
N PRO A 165 1.28 -12.05 -3.31
CA PRO A 165 1.28 -11.18 -4.48
C PRO A 165 2.53 -11.34 -5.34
N PHE A 166 3.71 -11.62 -4.75
CA PHE A 166 4.95 -11.84 -5.49
C PHE A 166 5.03 -13.22 -6.17
N SER A 167 4.32 -14.23 -5.66
CA SER A 167 4.36 -15.60 -6.23
C SER A 167 3.64 -15.73 -7.57
N ARG A 168 2.79 -14.77 -7.93
CA ARG A 168 2.00 -14.80 -9.19
C ARG A 168 2.41 -13.75 -10.20
N MET A 169 3.42 -12.92 -9.89
CA MET A 169 4.04 -12.06 -10.89
C MET A 169 4.88 -12.90 -11.84
N SER A 170 4.70 -12.69 -13.14
CA SER A 170 5.45 -13.40 -14.17
C SER A 170 6.93 -12.98 -14.09
N THR A 171 7.77 -13.78 -13.44
CA THR A 171 9.21 -13.55 -13.35
C THR A 171 9.91 -14.19 -14.54
N GLU A 172 10.84 -13.49 -15.18
CA GLU A 172 11.96 -14.16 -15.85
C GLU A 172 12.77 -14.92 -14.78
N ALA A 173 13.32 -16.09 -15.14
CA ALA A 173 13.91 -17.04 -14.19
C ALA A 173 14.87 -16.35 -13.20
N GLY A 174 14.47 -16.29 -11.92
CA GLY A 174 15.34 -15.83 -10.83
C GLY A 174 14.70 -14.91 -9.78
N GLY A 175 13.58 -14.23 -10.03
CA GLY A 175 12.93 -13.35 -9.04
C GLY A 175 13.74 -12.08 -8.68
N GLN A 176 15.08 -12.12 -8.69
CA GLN A 176 15.97 -10.97 -8.53
C GLN A 176 15.75 -9.92 -9.63
N ALA A 177 15.23 -10.33 -10.79
CA ALA A 177 14.83 -9.42 -11.85
C ALA A 177 13.78 -8.40 -11.35
N ILE A 178 12.80 -8.78 -10.52
CA ILE A 178 11.78 -7.83 -10.01
C ILE A 178 12.33 -6.95 -8.89
N VAL A 179 13.26 -7.49 -8.08
CA VAL A 179 13.95 -6.71 -7.01
C VAL A 179 14.85 -5.63 -7.59
N ARG A 180 15.40 -5.85 -8.79
CA ARG A 180 16.30 -4.90 -9.45
C ARG A 180 15.65 -4.18 -10.61
N ALA A 181 14.55 -4.69 -11.14
CA ALA A 181 13.77 -4.02 -12.14
C ALA A 181 13.25 -2.75 -11.49
N GLN A 182 13.83 -1.67 -11.96
CA GLN A 182 13.31 -0.36 -11.75
C GLN A 182 12.32 -0.14 -12.88
N PRO A 183 11.09 0.28 -12.57
CA PRO A 183 10.19 0.62 -13.65
C PRO A 183 10.82 1.73 -14.49
N VAL A 184 10.45 1.80 -15.76
CA VAL A 184 10.91 2.84 -16.68
C VAL A 184 10.69 4.25 -16.11
N TRP A 185 9.71 4.40 -15.23
CA TRP A 185 9.28 5.64 -14.60
C TRP A 185 9.89 5.96 -13.22
N SER A 186 10.73 5.10 -12.61
CA SER A 186 11.37 5.44 -11.33
C SER A 186 12.65 4.65 -11.09
N GLN A 187 13.75 5.40 -10.89
CA GLN A 187 15.10 4.85 -10.72
C GLN A 187 15.53 4.69 -9.25
N LYS A 188 14.63 5.00 -8.29
CA LYS A 188 14.94 4.95 -6.85
C LYS A 188 14.43 3.68 -6.17
N ALA A 189 13.25 3.18 -6.55
CA ALA A 189 12.61 2.06 -5.87
C ALA A 189 12.27 0.93 -6.84
N PRO A 190 12.51 -0.34 -6.43
CA PRO A 190 12.25 -1.48 -7.30
C PRO A 190 10.75 -1.72 -7.47
N ILE A 191 10.36 -2.29 -8.61
CA ILE A 191 8.96 -2.56 -8.98
C ILE A 191 8.20 -3.26 -7.85
N SER A 192 8.87 -4.20 -7.17
CA SER A 192 8.31 -4.98 -6.07
C SER A 192 7.83 -4.13 -4.88
N SER A 193 8.47 -2.98 -4.61
CA SER A 193 8.13 -2.12 -3.47
C SER A 193 6.76 -1.45 -3.62
N TYR A 194 6.35 -1.13 -4.86
CA TYR A 194 5.07 -0.50 -5.13
C TYR A 194 3.88 -1.40 -4.79
N PHE A 195 4.05 -2.73 -4.92
CA PHE A 195 3.01 -3.69 -4.58
C PHE A 195 2.76 -3.80 -3.07
N LEU A 196 3.62 -3.24 -2.22
CA LEU A 196 3.42 -3.20 -0.78
C LEU A 196 2.59 -2.01 -0.32
N TRP A 197 2.38 -0.99 -1.15
CA TRP A 197 1.67 0.23 -0.77
C TRP A 197 0.18 -0.01 -0.51
N PHE A 198 -0.48 -0.78 -1.37
CA PHE A 198 -1.86 -1.18 -1.14
C PHE A 198 -2.01 -2.03 0.14
N PRO A 199 -1.24 -3.12 0.36
CA PRO A 199 -1.22 -3.86 1.62
C PRO A 199 -0.93 -2.99 2.86
N CYS A 200 -0.01 -2.03 2.78
CA CYS A 200 0.25 -1.08 3.87
C CYS A 200 -1.02 -0.28 4.21
N GLY A 201 -1.71 0.21 3.18
CA GLY A 201 -2.99 0.89 3.34
C GLY A 201 -4.04 0.01 4.02
N VAL A 202 -4.19 -1.25 3.58
CA VAL A 202 -5.15 -2.19 4.18
C VAL A 202 -4.88 -2.37 5.68
N VAL A 203 -3.61 -2.57 6.06
CA VAL A 203 -3.20 -2.69 7.47
C VAL A 203 -3.52 -1.40 8.23
N ARG A 204 -3.15 -0.23 7.69
CA ARG A 204 -3.37 1.06 8.35
C ARG A 204 -4.86 1.35 8.55
N GLY A 205 -5.68 1.14 7.52
CA GLY A 205 -7.12 1.36 7.56
C GLY A 205 -7.84 0.42 8.52
N ALA A 206 -7.43 -0.85 8.55
CA ALA A 206 -7.96 -1.81 9.51
C ALA A 206 -7.65 -1.40 10.96
N LEU A 207 -6.42 -1.01 11.25
CA LEU A 207 -6.03 -0.56 12.59
C LEU A 207 -6.75 0.74 13.01
N ALA A 208 -6.92 1.68 12.07
CA ALA A 208 -7.67 2.90 12.31
C ALA A 208 -9.16 2.62 12.62
N ALA A 209 -9.80 1.69 11.92
CA ALA A 209 -11.17 1.26 12.20
C ALA A 209 -11.32 0.60 13.59
N LEU A 210 -10.25 0.00 14.10
CA LEU A 210 -10.17 -0.56 15.46
C LEU A 210 -9.75 0.47 16.52
N GLY A 211 -9.61 1.75 16.14
CA GLY A 211 -9.29 2.86 17.04
C GLY A 211 -7.80 3.06 17.31
N ILE A 212 -6.92 2.41 16.54
CA ILE A 212 -5.47 2.48 16.71
C ILE A 212 -4.87 3.28 15.56
N ASN A 213 -4.47 4.52 15.83
CA ASN A 213 -3.75 5.33 14.86
C ASN A 213 -2.33 4.80 14.70
N THR A 214 -1.96 4.48 13.47
CA THR A 214 -0.65 3.89 13.16
C THR A 214 -0.06 4.46 11.89
N SER A 215 1.27 4.44 11.82
CA SER A 215 2.03 4.54 10.58
C SER A 215 2.51 3.14 10.21
N VAL A 216 2.29 2.75 8.95
CA VAL A 216 2.72 1.45 8.42
C VAL A 216 3.74 1.70 7.32
N GLN A 217 4.89 1.05 7.42
CA GLN A 217 5.91 1.02 6.38
C GLN A 217 6.19 -0.43 6.04
N ALA A 218 6.50 -0.72 4.78
CA ALA A 218 6.88 -2.07 4.38
C ALA A 218 8.10 -2.07 3.48
N GLU A 219 8.87 -3.15 3.60
CA GLU A 219 10.13 -3.35 2.91
C GLU A 219 10.26 -4.80 2.45
N ILE A 220 11.12 -5.01 1.44
CA ILE A 220 11.42 -6.33 0.88
C ILE A 220 12.88 -6.60 1.18
N ASN A 221 13.11 -7.48 2.15
CA ASN A 221 14.47 -7.88 2.52
C ASN A 221 14.98 -9.01 1.60
N GLU A 222 14.15 -10.03 1.37
CA GLU A 222 14.45 -11.17 0.50
C GLU A 222 13.16 -11.64 -0.17
N LEU A 223 13.18 -11.85 -1.49
CA LEU A 223 12.02 -12.40 -2.18
C LEU A 223 11.86 -13.90 -1.92
N PRO A 224 10.61 -14.40 -1.83
CA PRO A 224 9.34 -13.69 -2.04
C PRO A 224 8.75 -13.10 -0.74
N GLY A 225 9.56 -12.76 0.27
CA GLY A 225 9.09 -12.23 1.54
C GLY A 225 8.87 -10.71 1.56
N ALA A 226 8.09 -10.25 2.55
CA ALA A 226 7.81 -8.85 2.84
C ALA A 226 7.77 -8.63 4.36
N VAL A 227 8.25 -7.47 4.80
CA VAL A 227 8.23 -7.07 6.22
C VAL A 227 7.42 -5.79 6.37
N PHE A 228 6.47 -5.78 7.30
CA PHE A 228 5.61 -4.65 7.63
C PHE A 228 5.95 -4.13 9.02
N GLN A 229 6.43 -2.90 9.11
CA GLN A 229 6.67 -2.20 10.35
C GLN A 229 5.48 -1.28 10.68
N ILE A 230 4.83 -1.55 11.81
CA ILE A 230 3.69 -0.81 12.32
C ILE A 230 4.15 -0.03 13.55
N LYS A 231 4.04 1.30 13.47
CA LYS A 231 4.35 2.23 14.56
C LYS A 231 3.05 2.85 15.04
N THR A 232 2.72 2.68 16.32
CA THR A 232 1.54 3.31 16.91
C THR A 232 1.80 4.80 17.17
N ILE A 233 0.81 5.63 16.85
CA ILE A 233 0.85 7.08 17.02
C ILE A 233 -0.05 7.40 18.22
N PRO A 234 0.41 8.19 19.21
CA PRO A 234 -0.44 8.57 20.33
C PRO A 234 -1.62 9.42 19.83
N ASN A 235 -2.82 9.10 20.28
CA ASN A 235 -3.97 9.97 20.09
C ASN A 235 -3.73 11.25 20.88
N LYS A 236 -3.69 12.40 20.19
CA LYS A 236 -3.65 13.71 20.86
C LYS A 236 -4.93 13.85 21.70
N PRO A 237 -4.81 14.18 23.01
CA PRO A 237 -5.96 14.31 23.90
C PRO A 237 -6.92 15.43 23.46
#